data_AF-A0AAD9PR20-F1
#
_entry.id   AF-A0AAD9PR20-F1
#
_cell.length_a   1.000
_cell.length_b   1.000
_cell.length_c   1.000
_cell.angle_alpha   90.00
_cell.angle_beta   90.00
_cell.angle_gamma   90.00
#
_symmetry.space_group_name_H-M   'P 1'
#
loop_
_entity.id
_entity.type
_entity.pdbx_description
1 polymer ?
#
loop_
_entity_poly.entity_id
_entity_poly.type
_entity_poly.pdbx_seq_one_letter_code
_entity_poly.pdbx_strand_id
1 'polypeptide(L)'
;MDMVVDNLLFRNLVDQWCKPNCNPNDENELREELKSTALVSIVCNELNISTCGNNSTGKKRRCNEIDDEETAWLPYLQKLRNWGKSISSLPENIDIQDVKRFLIDSGFKDEEVKKYKSLCSWEHKQGVHSLRTQIVPCDTRLCAIQAAVNPSFATDQDETKLVYIILQRSSAKPVYTHCTCTVGLRKDCSHIGAVLFLLCDIIAEGHEELPVDPTCTDMKCKWTDPKGANCEPKMVEDLHIYKAKFGTKPSSKIVKPSASFANKVFKCDISQDKRLEKKLKLKNDILIANQRDSIPPIFHLIGMPSQNGQNAESQINCEPTLNTPCEGENLEIELQETVSFTCQESDQNSSVSESHRNIEVGDELISPPKYQPVSLSEIKERADKIKRKLFVTPEQKSHIEEETRDQADCEAWYRHRKPHITASKSKRAFIKPTTSPTKAMKEIMGMNSTITTSFMKDGQLSECGIIEKYSEIKGVKVSKCGLFISEQYPFLAASPDGLVGSHGLVEAKKIHPRENETLHQALLRLHICKPSKETPGELVVNENHRYYFQVQQQLLCTPRLWGDFVASDGKSFYIERPTFDEKFWEERIIKLEKFYNDTILLELAYPRVKNGLERIGKFGLTYDNLLRM
;
A
#
# COMPACT_ATOMS: atom_id res chain seq x y z
N MET A 1 25.89 -16.72 34.00
CA MET A 1 25.03 -17.00 35.15
C MET A 1 23.78 -16.19 34.95
N ASP A 2 22.71 -16.90 34.65
CA ASP A 2 21.40 -16.38 34.28
C ASP A 2 20.79 -15.52 35.39
N MET A 3 20.17 -14.41 35.01
CA MET A 3 19.06 -13.84 35.78
C MET A 3 17.92 -13.56 34.82
N VAL A 4 17.13 -14.62 34.59
CA VAL A 4 15.72 -14.51 34.24
C VAL A 4 15.06 -13.79 35.42
N VAL A 5 14.66 -12.53 35.23
CA VAL A 5 13.75 -11.88 36.19
C VAL A 5 12.36 -12.43 35.91
N ASP A 6 11.95 -13.35 36.77
CA ASP A 6 10.67 -14.02 36.73
C ASP A 6 9.54 -12.99 36.89
N ASN A 7 8.54 -13.03 36.00
CA ASN A 7 7.40 -12.09 36.00
C ASN A 7 6.58 -12.13 37.30
N LEU A 8 6.77 -13.17 38.14
CA LEU A 8 6.18 -13.28 39.47
C LEU A 8 6.84 -12.34 40.50
N LEU A 9 8.14 -12.07 40.38
CA LEU A 9 8.87 -11.21 41.32
C LEU A 9 8.51 -9.74 41.13
N PHE A 10 8.28 -9.32 39.88
CA PHE A 10 7.79 -7.97 39.54
C PHE A 10 6.35 -7.74 40.03
N ARG A 11 5.46 -8.74 39.91
CA ARG A 11 4.10 -8.67 40.47
C ARG A 11 4.07 -8.63 42.00
N ASN A 12 4.89 -9.44 42.67
CA ASN A 12 4.95 -9.46 44.13
C ASN A 12 5.51 -8.17 44.75
N LEU A 13 6.44 -7.49 44.07
CA LEU A 13 6.97 -6.18 44.51
C LEU A 13 5.94 -5.05 44.37
N VAL A 14 5.11 -5.09 43.33
CA VAL A 14 3.99 -4.14 43.15
C VAL A 14 2.88 -4.39 44.18
N ASP A 15 2.56 -5.66 44.47
CA ASP A 15 1.53 -6.02 45.45
C ASP A 15 1.94 -5.73 46.91
N GLN A 16 3.23 -5.80 47.24
CA GLN A 16 3.75 -5.41 48.56
C GLN A 16 3.74 -3.90 48.80
N TRP A 17 3.84 -3.09 47.73
CA TRP A 17 3.87 -1.62 47.84
C TRP A 17 2.46 -1.01 47.95
N CYS A 18 1.44 -1.61 47.32
CA CYS A 18 0.07 -1.08 47.32
C CYS A 18 -0.76 -1.38 48.59
N LYS A 19 -0.37 -2.36 49.42
CA LYS A 19 -1.23 -2.85 50.52
C LYS A 19 -1.34 -2.00 51.80
N PRO A 20 -0.42 -1.09 52.18
CA PRO A 20 -0.59 -0.42 53.47
C PRO A 20 -1.51 0.81 53.49
N ASN A 21 -1.89 1.42 52.36
CA ASN A 21 -2.42 2.80 52.38
C ASN A 21 -3.59 3.16 51.43
N CYS A 22 -4.32 2.21 50.83
CA CYS A 22 -5.44 2.56 49.94
C CYS A 22 -6.78 1.94 50.37
N ASN A 23 -7.84 2.76 50.28
CA ASN A 23 -9.23 2.41 50.55
C ASN A 23 -9.79 1.56 49.39
N PRO A 24 -10.65 0.54 49.61
CA PRO A 24 -11.02 -0.45 48.59
C PRO A 24 -11.83 0.07 47.38
N ASN A 25 -12.22 1.34 47.36
CA ASN A 25 -13.00 1.91 46.26
C ASN A 25 -12.17 2.62 45.17
N ASP A 26 -10.85 2.80 45.37
CA ASP A 26 -9.97 3.50 44.41
C ASP A 26 -9.12 2.55 43.54
N GLU A 27 -9.26 1.22 43.71
CA GLU A 27 -8.38 0.23 43.05
C GLU A 27 -8.61 0.10 41.52
N ASN A 28 -9.80 0.44 41.04
CA ASN A 28 -10.13 0.38 39.60
C ASN A 28 -9.79 1.68 38.87
N GLU A 29 -9.75 2.81 39.57
CA GLU A 29 -9.44 4.12 38.97
C GLU A 29 -7.92 4.32 38.83
N LEU A 30 -7.14 3.84 39.82
CA LEU A 30 -5.67 3.85 39.78
C LEU A 30 -5.06 2.89 38.75
N ARG A 31 -5.74 1.79 38.40
CA ARG A 31 -5.28 0.84 37.36
C ARG A 31 -5.43 1.38 35.94
N GLU A 32 -6.35 2.32 35.71
CA GLU A 32 -6.55 2.97 34.40
C GLU A 32 -5.62 4.18 34.20
N GLU A 33 -5.17 4.85 35.26
CA GLU A 33 -4.23 5.99 35.18
C GLU A 33 -2.74 5.60 35.11
N LEU A 34 -2.36 4.35 35.39
CA LEU A 34 -0.95 3.91 35.46
C LEU A 34 -0.40 3.35 34.13
N LYS A 35 -0.40 4.16 33.06
CA LYS A 35 0.30 3.84 31.79
C LYS A 35 1.81 4.14 31.87
N SER A 36 2.57 3.14 32.33
CA SER A 36 3.98 2.73 32.05
C SER A 36 5.16 3.69 31.84
N THR A 37 5.04 5.02 31.74
CA THR A 37 6.22 5.92 31.51
C THR A 37 6.69 6.69 32.74
N ALA A 38 5.83 6.91 33.74
CA ALA A 38 6.18 7.70 34.94
C ALA A 38 7.04 6.91 35.96
N LEU A 39 6.82 5.60 36.10
CA LEU A 39 7.55 4.75 37.06
C LEU A 39 9.03 4.58 36.72
N VAL A 40 9.39 4.54 35.43
CA VAL A 40 10.81 4.46 35.02
C VAL A 40 11.57 5.71 35.43
N SER A 41 10.95 6.89 35.33
CA SER A 41 11.57 8.17 35.70
C SER A 41 11.74 8.32 37.21
N ILE A 42 10.79 7.82 38.01
CA ILE A 42 10.85 7.84 39.47
C ILE A 42 11.90 6.85 39.99
N VAL A 43 11.97 5.64 39.41
CA VAL A 43 12.97 4.62 39.77
C VAL A 43 14.39 5.06 39.39
N CYS A 44 14.57 5.74 38.26
CA CYS A 44 15.88 6.28 37.86
C CYS A 44 16.38 7.41 38.79
N ASN A 45 15.47 8.20 39.36
CA ASN A 45 15.82 9.28 40.29
C ASN A 45 16.18 8.77 41.71
N GLU A 46 15.52 7.72 42.21
CA GLU A 46 15.87 7.07 43.49
C GLU A 46 17.16 6.24 43.40
N LEU A 47 17.47 5.67 42.22
CA LEU A 47 18.72 4.93 41.97
C LEU A 47 19.91 5.83 41.59
N ASN A 48 19.77 7.16 41.71
CA ASN A 48 20.81 8.15 41.44
C ASN A 48 21.40 8.09 40.01
N ILE A 49 20.57 7.73 39.02
CA ILE A 49 20.95 7.72 37.61
C ILE A 49 20.57 9.08 37.00
N SER A 50 21.57 9.94 36.83
CA SER A 50 21.41 11.36 36.45
C SER A 50 20.67 11.57 35.11
N THR A 51 19.61 12.39 35.15
CA THR A 51 18.88 12.93 33.99
C THR A 51 19.20 14.43 33.78
N CYS A 52 20.13 14.72 32.86
CA CYS A 52 20.41 15.99 32.16
C CYS A 52 21.01 17.24 32.88
N GLY A 53 22.28 17.55 32.54
CA GLY A 53 22.74 18.85 31.97
C GLY A 53 23.34 19.96 32.86
N ASN A 54 24.61 20.39 32.62
CA ASN A 54 25.01 21.79 32.35
C ASN A 54 26.52 22.07 32.11
N ASN A 55 26.77 23.22 31.46
CA ASN A 55 28.01 23.81 30.94
C ASN A 55 29.24 23.93 31.88
N SER A 56 30.47 23.80 31.34
CA SER A 56 31.59 24.73 31.61
C SER A 56 32.82 24.51 30.69
N THR A 57 33.33 25.67 30.20
CA THR A 57 34.72 26.07 29.86
C THR A 57 35.67 25.15 29.08
N GLY A 58 36.21 25.70 27.99
CA GLY A 58 37.11 25.03 27.06
C GLY A 58 38.50 24.71 27.62
N LYS A 59 38.98 23.51 27.26
CA LYS A 59 40.38 23.17 26.99
C LYS A 59 40.41 22.15 25.85
N LYS A 60 41.16 22.44 24.78
CA LYS A 60 41.45 21.47 23.70
C LYS A 60 42.27 20.33 24.29
N ARG A 61 41.72 19.12 24.36
CA ARG A 61 42.47 17.89 24.65
C ARG A 61 42.90 17.22 23.33
N ARG A 62 44.17 16.82 23.27
CA ARG A 62 44.83 16.09 22.16
C ARG A 62 44.31 14.65 22.11
N CYS A 63 44.33 14.08 20.92
CA CYS A 63 43.69 12.81 20.55
C CYS A 63 44.48 11.53 20.87
N ASN A 64 45.52 11.60 21.70
CA ASN A 64 46.41 10.45 21.92
C ASN A 64 46.25 9.90 23.33
N GLU A 65 45.05 9.42 23.65
CA GLU A 65 44.71 8.58 24.82
C GLU A 65 43.18 8.35 24.73
N ILE A 66 42.76 7.43 23.86
CA ILE A 66 41.40 6.84 23.87
C ILE A 66 41.60 5.33 23.95
N ASP A 67 42.23 4.91 25.03
CA ASP A 67 42.17 3.53 25.50
C ASP A 67 41.16 3.54 26.66
N ASP A 68 40.12 2.72 26.52
CA ASP A 68 39.03 2.49 27.45
C ASP A 68 38.10 3.68 27.76
N GLU A 69 37.06 3.84 26.94
CA GLU A 69 35.65 3.93 27.40
C GLU A 69 34.71 4.18 26.21
N GLU A 70 33.85 3.20 25.88
CA GLU A 70 32.78 3.31 24.88
C GLU A 70 31.81 4.50 25.12
N THR A 71 31.84 5.09 26.32
CA THR A 71 31.09 6.26 26.77
C THR A 71 31.53 7.59 26.16
N ALA A 72 32.73 7.67 25.57
CA ALA A 72 33.27 8.92 25.01
C ALA A 72 32.84 9.23 23.57
N TRP A 73 32.50 8.20 22.78
CA TRP A 73 32.22 8.36 21.34
C TRP A 73 30.90 9.07 21.05
N LEU A 74 29.82 8.76 21.77
CA LEU A 74 28.52 9.40 21.52
C LEU A 74 28.54 10.91 21.77
N PRO A 75 29.04 11.44 22.91
CA PRO A 75 29.16 12.87 23.11
C PRO A 75 30.07 13.55 22.09
N TYR A 76 31.11 12.85 21.61
CA TYR A 76 31.98 13.33 20.53
C TYR A 76 31.22 13.46 19.20
N LEU A 77 30.53 12.40 18.77
CA LEU A 77 29.79 12.36 17.51
C LEU A 77 28.63 13.37 17.47
N GLN A 78 27.95 13.59 18.61
CA GLN A 78 26.91 14.60 18.73
C GLN A 78 27.45 16.05 18.64
N LYS A 79 28.71 16.28 19.01
CA LYS A 79 29.37 17.60 18.92
C LYS A 79 30.10 17.82 17.59
N LEU A 80 30.25 16.76 16.78
CA LEU A 80 30.98 16.80 15.54
C LEU A 80 30.23 17.66 14.51
N ARG A 81 30.96 18.56 13.85
CA ARG A 81 30.43 19.51 12.85
C ARG A 81 30.97 19.13 11.47
N ASN A 82 30.38 19.70 10.42
CA ASN A 82 30.77 19.49 9.02
C ASN A 82 30.42 18.11 8.45
N TRP A 83 29.29 17.55 8.87
CA TRP A 83 28.68 16.39 8.23
C TRP A 83 28.42 16.66 6.74
N GLY A 84 28.94 15.78 5.87
CA GLY A 84 28.84 15.90 4.43
C GLY A 84 28.02 14.78 3.79
N LYS A 85 27.91 14.84 2.47
CA LYS A 85 27.28 13.83 1.60
C LYS A 85 28.31 13.09 0.73
N SER A 86 29.61 13.36 0.91
CA SER A 86 30.64 12.78 0.07
C SER A 86 30.94 11.33 0.46
N ILE A 87 30.90 10.44 -0.54
CA ILE A 87 31.23 9.02 -0.38
C ILE A 87 32.75 8.83 -0.17
N SER A 88 33.59 9.79 -0.57
CA SER A 88 35.06 9.74 -0.38
C SER A 88 35.51 9.52 1.08
N SER A 89 34.63 9.85 2.04
CA SER A 89 34.87 9.65 3.47
C SER A 89 34.64 8.20 3.93
N LEU A 90 33.90 7.39 3.19
CA LEU A 90 33.59 5.99 3.48
C LEU A 90 34.74 5.04 3.11
N PRO A 91 34.68 3.76 3.52
CA PRO A 91 35.51 2.70 2.97
C PRO A 91 35.30 2.56 1.45
N GLU A 92 36.35 2.18 0.72
CA GLU A 92 36.27 1.95 -0.75
C GLU A 92 35.34 0.80 -1.13
N ASN A 93 35.21 -0.19 -0.24
CA ASN A 93 34.28 -1.30 -0.40
C ASN A 93 33.64 -1.63 0.97
N ILE A 94 32.34 -1.87 0.97
CA ILE A 94 31.62 -2.47 2.10
C ILE A 94 30.88 -3.67 1.53
N ASP A 95 31.43 -4.87 1.74
CA ASP A 95 30.84 -6.09 1.20
C ASP A 95 29.65 -6.53 2.06
N ILE A 96 28.67 -7.15 1.43
CA ILE A 96 27.54 -7.75 2.11
C ILE A 96 27.97 -8.80 3.14
N GLN A 97 29.10 -9.47 2.92
CA GLN A 97 29.69 -10.43 3.86
C GLN A 97 30.19 -9.74 5.14
N ASP A 98 30.66 -8.51 5.07
CA ASP A 98 31.10 -7.75 6.25
C ASP A 98 29.91 -7.37 7.12
N VAL A 99 28.78 -6.99 6.51
CA VAL A 99 27.53 -6.72 7.22
C VAL A 99 26.96 -8.00 7.85
N LYS A 100 26.99 -9.12 7.12
CA LYS A 100 26.58 -10.42 7.66
C LYS A 100 27.43 -10.84 8.86
N ARG A 101 28.75 -10.68 8.77
CA ARG A 101 29.67 -10.97 9.88
C ARG A 101 29.38 -10.11 11.10
N PHE A 102 29.16 -8.82 10.91
CA PHE A 102 28.75 -7.91 11.98
C PHE A 102 27.44 -8.36 12.68
N LEU A 103 26.43 -8.78 11.91
CA LEU A 103 25.16 -9.26 12.47
C LEU A 103 25.36 -10.56 13.26
N ILE A 104 26.18 -11.50 12.77
CA ILE A 104 26.50 -12.74 13.48
C ILE A 104 27.24 -12.44 14.79
N ASP A 105 28.25 -11.57 14.75
CA ASP A 105 29.01 -11.13 15.93
C ASP A 105 28.11 -10.43 16.97
N SER A 106 27.01 -9.85 16.50
CA SER A 106 25.97 -9.22 17.31
C SER A 106 24.92 -10.18 17.86
N GLY A 107 25.07 -11.48 17.63
CA GLY A 107 24.19 -12.52 18.19
C GLY A 107 23.01 -12.93 17.30
N PHE A 108 23.00 -12.56 16.02
CA PHE A 108 22.08 -13.16 15.05
C PHE A 108 22.53 -14.57 14.69
N LYS A 109 21.57 -15.49 14.45
CA LYS A 109 21.91 -16.87 14.07
C LYS A 109 22.42 -16.91 12.63
N ASP A 110 23.46 -17.71 12.38
CA ASP A 110 24.06 -17.89 11.03
C ASP A 110 23.00 -18.25 9.97
N GLU A 111 22.06 -19.15 10.31
CA GLU A 111 20.96 -19.54 9.41
C GLU A 111 19.99 -18.41 9.07
N GLU A 112 19.77 -17.46 9.99
CA GLU A 112 18.94 -16.27 9.76
C GLU A 112 19.66 -15.25 8.88
N VAL A 113 20.98 -15.11 9.08
CA VAL A 113 21.84 -14.21 8.30
C VAL A 113 22.08 -14.74 6.87
N LYS A 114 22.06 -16.07 6.65
CA LYS A 114 22.03 -16.64 5.29
C LYS A 114 20.82 -16.15 4.50
N LYS A 115 19.67 -16.01 5.17
CA LYS A 115 18.43 -15.44 4.64
C LYS A 115 18.28 -13.94 4.94
N TYR A 116 19.38 -13.18 4.94
CA TYR A 116 19.40 -11.78 5.36
C TYR A 116 18.31 -10.88 4.75
N LYS A 117 17.81 -11.18 3.54
CA LYS A 117 16.74 -10.42 2.88
C LYS A 117 15.38 -10.49 3.61
N SER A 118 15.20 -11.43 4.54
CA SER A 118 14.03 -11.53 5.41
C SER A 118 14.28 -10.98 6.81
N LEU A 119 15.45 -10.38 7.09
CA LEU A 119 15.73 -9.77 8.38
C LEU A 119 15.07 -8.39 8.46
N CYS A 120 14.60 -8.02 9.65
CA CYS A 120 14.09 -6.66 9.90
C CYS A 120 15.14 -5.59 9.55
N SER A 121 16.44 -5.87 9.70
CA SER A 121 17.51 -4.98 9.26
C SER A 121 17.46 -4.70 7.76
N TRP A 122 17.17 -5.70 6.94
CA TRP A 122 17.05 -5.53 5.48
C TRP A 122 15.75 -4.81 5.09
N GLU A 123 14.63 -5.14 5.73
CA GLU A 123 13.35 -4.49 5.46
C GLU A 123 13.36 -2.99 5.83
N HIS A 124 13.91 -2.66 7.00
CA HIS A 124 13.98 -1.28 7.50
C HIS A 124 14.96 -0.39 6.75
N LYS A 125 15.79 -0.95 5.87
CA LYS A 125 16.67 -0.19 4.97
C LYS A 125 15.91 0.89 4.19
N GLN A 126 14.69 0.60 3.75
CA GLN A 126 13.84 1.56 3.04
C GLN A 126 13.36 2.74 3.92
N GLY A 127 13.49 2.61 5.24
CA GLY A 127 13.15 3.63 6.21
C GLY A 127 14.30 4.57 6.57
N VAL A 128 15.49 4.40 6.00
CA VAL A 128 16.63 5.31 6.18
C VAL A 128 16.44 6.51 5.24
N HIS A 129 16.20 7.70 5.81
CA HIS A 129 15.81 8.88 5.03
C HIS A 129 16.75 10.07 5.22
N SER A 130 17.78 9.97 6.05
CA SER A 130 18.91 10.89 5.98
C SER A 130 20.19 10.14 6.30
N LEU A 131 21.23 10.43 5.55
CA LEU A 131 22.55 9.81 5.69
C LEU A 131 23.61 10.88 5.46
N ARG A 132 24.55 10.98 6.38
CA ARG A 132 25.67 11.92 6.33
C ARG A 132 26.93 11.26 6.83
N THR A 133 28.05 11.66 6.25
CA THR A 133 29.35 11.02 6.50
C THR A 133 30.43 12.07 6.66
N GLN A 134 31.49 11.70 7.37
CA GLN A 134 32.73 12.48 7.44
C GLN A 134 33.89 11.61 7.92
N ILE A 135 35.10 11.99 7.56
CA ILE A 135 36.31 11.42 8.15
C ILE A 135 36.38 11.92 9.60
N VAL A 136 36.70 11.03 10.54
CA VAL A 136 36.86 11.40 11.95
C VAL A 136 38.09 12.32 12.07
N PRO A 137 37.95 13.59 12.47
CA PRO A 137 39.07 14.55 12.46
C PRO A 137 40.28 14.15 13.30
N CYS A 138 40.07 13.34 14.33
CA CYS A 138 41.14 12.85 15.20
C CYS A 138 41.83 11.58 14.69
N ASP A 139 41.24 10.86 13.74
CA ASP A 139 41.81 9.64 13.16
C ASP A 139 41.29 9.45 11.73
N THR A 140 42.16 9.72 10.74
CA THR A 140 41.80 9.63 9.31
C THR A 140 41.53 8.21 8.83
N ARG A 141 41.85 7.20 9.64
CA ARG A 141 41.54 5.78 9.39
C ARG A 141 40.09 5.45 9.70
N LEU A 142 39.39 6.32 10.42
CA LEU A 142 38.00 6.13 10.83
C LEU A 142 37.08 7.08 10.06
N CYS A 143 35.88 6.60 9.75
CA CYS A 143 34.80 7.43 9.23
C CYS A 143 33.60 7.37 10.16
N ALA A 144 32.98 8.53 10.39
CA ALA A 144 31.76 8.66 11.15
C ALA A 144 30.57 8.76 10.19
N ILE A 145 29.49 8.09 10.55
CA ILE A 145 28.24 8.02 9.82
C ILE A 145 27.13 8.43 10.76
N GLN A 146 26.28 9.34 10.31
CA GLN A 146 25.06 9.74 10.98
C GLN A 146 23.90 9.42 10.05
N ALA A 147 22.90 8.71 10.57
CA ALA A 147 21.69 8.40 9.82
C ALA A 147 20.42 8.69 10.63
N ALA A 148 19.36 8.98 9.90
CA ALA A 148 18.01 9.15 10.42
C ALA A 148 17.14 8.03 9.84
N VAL A 149 16.54 7.23 10.72
CA VAL A 149 15.81 6.01 10.36
C VAL A 149 14.43 6.02 11.01
N ASN A 150 13.42 5.62 10.25
CA ASN A 150 12.07 5.45 10.77
C ASN A 150 12.03 4.37 11.87
N PRO A 151 11.23 4.57 12.94
CA PRO A 151 11.04 3.57 13.99
C PRO A 151 10.24 2.36 13.50
N SER A 152 10.58 1.16 13.98
CA SER A 152 9.93 -0.10 13.57
C SER A 152 8.46 -0.23 14.02
N PHE A 153 8.01 0.50 15.05
CA PHE A 153 6.68 0.34 15.67
C PHE A 153 6.02 1.65 16.17
N ALA A 154 6.52 2.84 15.82
CA ALA A 154 6.02 4.06 16.45
C ALA A 154 4.62 4.46 15.97
N THR A 155 3.79 4.88 16.93
CA THR A 155 2.50 5.56 16.70
C THR A 155 2.68 7.05 16.39
N ASP A 156 3.83 7.62 16.74
CA ASP A 156 4.25 8.97 16.37
C ASP A 156 4.96 8.93 15.01
N GLN A 157 4.44 9.68 14.05
CA GLN A 157 4.90 9.65 12.66
C GLN A 157 6.08 10.61 12.40
N ASP A 158 6.37 11.50 13.35
CA ASP A 158 7.50 12.43 13.29
C ASP A 158 8.70 11.93 14.12
N GLU A 159 8.50 10.83 14.86
CA GLU A 159 9.57 10.19 15.62
C GLU A 159 10.60 9.59 14.66
N THR A 160 11.87 9.98 14.84
CA THR A 160 12.99 9.50 14.03
C THR A 160 14.06 8.93 14.95
N LYS A 161 14.62 7.77 14.58
CA LYS A 161 15.74 7.16 15.30
C LYS A 161 17.04 7.64 14.69
N LEU A 162 17.86 8.29 15.52
CA LEU A 162 19.20 8.72 15.13
C LEU A 162 20.16 7.55 15.33
N VAL A 163 20.93 7.27 14.29
CA VAL A 163 21.93 6.20 14.25
C VAL A 163 23.29 6.85 14.03
N TYR A 164 24.28 6.41 14.82
CA TYR A 164 25.67 6.80 14.71
C TYR A 164 26.53 5.56 14.55
N ILE A 165 27.40 5.54 13.54
CA ILE A 165 28.31 4.43 13.27
C ILE A 165 29.72 4.99 13.02
N ILE A 166 30.73 4.38 13.61
CA ILE A 166 32.13 4.58 13.25
C ILE A 166 32.61 3.31 12.55
N LEU A 167 33.07 3.45 11.31
CA LEU A 167 33.69 2.36 10.55
C LEU A 167 35.18 2.61 10.40
N GLN A 168 35.95 1.53 10.36
CA GLN A 168 37.33 1.56 9.91
C GLN A 168 37.37 1.59 8.38
N ARG A 169 38.03 2.60 7.80
CA ARG A 169 38.03 2.83 6.34
C ARG A 169 38.75 1.75 5.54
N SER A 170 39.74 1.07 6.13
CA SER A 170 40.51 0.03 5.45
C SER A 170 39.82 -1.34 5.43
N SER A 171 38.88 -1.60 6.34
CA SER A 171 38.27 -2.93 6.54
C SER A 171 36.74 -2.92 6.55
N ALA A 172 36.11 -1.75 6.44
CA ALA A 172 34.68 -1.53 6.65
C ALA A 172 34.13 -2.02 8.01
N LYS A 173 34.99 -2.44 8.94
CA LYS A 173 34.57 -3.01 10.23
C LYS A 173 33.96 -1.92 11.13
N PRO A 174 32.78 -2.14 11.72
CA PRO A 174 32.23 -1.24 12.73
C PRO A 174 33.08 -1.27 14.00
N VAL A 175 33.56 -0.09 14.40
CA VAL A 175 34.32 0.16 15.64
C VAL A 175 33.39 0.62 16.75
N TYR A 176 32.35 1.38 16.40
CA TYR A 176 31.36 1.88 17.35
C TYR A 176 30.01 2.04 16.66
N THR A 177 28.93 1.71 17.37
CA THR A 177 27.56 1.83 16.87
C THR A 177 26.64 2.29 18.00
N HIS A 178 25.72 3.20 17.69
CA HIS A 178 24.72 3.69 18.63
C HIS A 178 23.43 4.04 17.89
N CYS A 179 22.30 3.77 18.53
CA CYS A 179 20.98 4.14 18.02
C CYS A 179 20.10 4.65 19.18
N THR A 180 19.26 5.66 18.93
CA THR A 180 18.31 6.19 19.93
C THR A 180 17.05 5.32 20.12
N CYS A 181 16.98 4.13 19.53
CA CYS A 181 15.88 3.19 19.76
C CYS A 181 16.00 2.52 21.14
N THR A 182 14.90 1.95 21.64
CA THR A 182 14.83 1.26 22.95
C THR A 182 15.82 0.10 23.09
N VAL A 183 16.17 -0.54 21.97
CA VAL A 183 17.15 -1.64 21.87
C VAL A 183 18.56 -1.12 21.58
N GLY A 184 18.73 0.18 21.32
CA GLY A 184 19.97 0.78 20.81
C GLY A 184 21.14 0.79 21.79
N LEU A 185 20.88 0.52 23.08
CA LEU A 185 21.92 0.26 24.09
C LEU A 185 22.71 -1.03 23.81
N ARG A 186 22.15 -1.98 23.04
CA ARG A 186 22.85 -3.20 22.62
C ARG A 186 23.81 -2.99 21.44
N LYS A 187 23.76 -1.82 20.79
CA LYS A 187 24.67 -1.42 19.69
C LYS A 187 24.57 -2.28 18.41
N ASP A 188 23.54 -3.11 18.30
CA ASP A 188 23.35 -4.08 17.23
C ASP A 188 21.93 -4.10 16.66
N CYS A 189 21.13 -3.07 16.95
CA CYS A 189 19.72 -3.06 16.59
C CYS A 189 19.50 -3.12 15.06
N SER A 190 18.29 -3.49 14.66
CA SER A 190 17.92 -3.58 13.24
C SER A 190 18.11 -2.26 12.47
N HIS A 191 18.03 -1.10 13.14
CA HIS A 191 18.31 0.20 12.51
C HIS A 191 19.79 0.35 12.11
N ILE A 192 20.72 -0.20 12.90
CA ILE A 192 22.15 -0.17 12.58
C ILE A 192 22.42 -1.08 11.38
N GLY A 193 21.85 -2.29 11.38
CA GLY A 193 21.92 -3.19 10.23
C GLY A 193 21.31 -2.60 8.95
N ALA A 194 20.20 -1.87 9.06
CA ALA A 194 19.56 -1.18 7.95
C ALA A 194 20.47 -0.13 7.28
N VAL A 195 21.19 0.67 8.10
CA VAL A 195 22.15 1.65 7.60
C VAL A 195 23.33 0.96 6.91
N LEU A 196 23.86 -0.13 7.48
CA LEU A 196 24.97 -0.88 6.89
C LEU A 196 24.57 -1.52 5.55
N PHE A 197 23.39 -2.15 5.45
CA PHE A 197 22.89 -2.68 4.18
C PHE A 197 22.63 -1.57 3.15
N LEU A 198 22.22 -0.37 3.56
CA LEU A 198 22.07 0.75 2.64
C LEU A 198 23.42 1.19 2.07
N LEU A 199 24.43 1.31 2.93
CA LEU A 199 25.78 1.70 2.52
C LEU A 199 26.40 0.68 1.54
N CYS A 200 26.18 -0.63 1.75
CA CYS A 200 26.59 -1.66 0.79
C CYS A 200 26.04 -1.39 -0.61
N ASP A 201 24.74 -1.14 -0.75
CA ASP A 201 24.14 -0.92 -2.06
C ASP A 201 24.62 0.40 -2.68
N ILE A 202 24.74 1.48 -1.89
CA ILE A 202 25.24 2.76 -2.41
C ILE A 202 26.66 2.62 -2.96
N ILE A 203 27.53 1.89 -2.27
CA ILE A 203 28.92 1.68 -2.71
C ILE A 203 28.96 0.72 -3.91
N ALA A 204 28.16 -0.35 -3.89
CA ALA A 204 28.08 -1.30 -5.00
C ALA A 204 27.52 -0.70 -6.30
N GLU A 205 26.60 0.27 -6.18
CA GLU A 205 26.03 1.01 -7.31
C GLU A 205 26.99 2.08 -7.87
N GLY A 206 28.10 2.36 -7.19
CA GLY A 206 29.16 3.25 -7.68
C GLY A 206 28.78 4.74 -7.64
N HIS A 207 27.93 5.17 -6.71
CA HIS A 207 27.56 6.58 -6.57
C HIS A 207 28.77 7.44 -6.18
N GLU A 208 28.86 8.66 -6.70
CA GLU A 208 29.90 9.64 -6.33
C GLU A 208 29.53 10.44 -5.06
N GLU A 209 28.23 10.63 -4.81
CA GLU A 209 27.67 11.28 -3.64
C GLU A 209 26.51 10.49 -3.02
N LEU A 210 26.31 10.63 -1.71
CA LEU A 210 25.17 10.03 -1.02
C LEU A 210 23.85 10.61 -1.55
N PRO A 211 22.77 9.80 -1.58
CA PRO A 211 21.45 10.28 -1.99
C PRO A 211 21.02 11.55 -1.25
N VAL A 212 20.37 12.45 -1.98
CA VAL A 212 19.79 13.68 -1.44
C VAL A 212 18.71 13.29 -0.42
N ASP A 213 18.67 14.00 0.72
CA ASP A 213 17.61 13.79 1.70
C ASP A 213 16.26 14.04 1.00
N PRO A 214 15.27 13.14 1.09
CA PRO A 214 13.97 13.33 0.46
C PRO A 214 13.34 14.60 1.02
N THR A 215 12.95 15.52 0.13
CA THR A 215 12.31 16.76 0.56
C THR A 215 10.89 16.47 1.04
N CYS A 216 10.29 17.37 1.81
CA CYS A 216 8.90 17.23 2.26
C CYS A 216 7.89 17.13 1.09
N THR A 217 8.30 17.51 -0.12
CA THR A 217 7.56 17.33 -1.38
C THR A 217 7.77 15.98 -2.06
N ASP A 218 8.90 15.30 -1.79
CA ASP A 218 9.20 13.94 -2.26
C ASP A 218 8.59 12.87 -1.34
N MET A 219 8.37 13.23 -0.08
CA MET A 219 7.56 12.43 0.84
C MET A 219 6.08 12.54 0.48
N LYS A 220 5.33 11.43 0.55
CA LYS A 220 3.87 11.45 0.33
C LYS A 220 3.23 12.52 1.20
N CYS A 221 2.61 13.52 0.57
CA CYS A 221 1.88 14.59 1.21
C CYS A 221 0.76 14.01 2.09
N LYS A 222 0.98 13.94 3.40
CA LYS A 222 -0.01 13.53 4.39
C LYS A 222 -0.71 14.79 4.91
N TRP A 223 -1.53 15.44 4.08
CA TRP A 223 -2.64 16.22 4.62
C TRP A 223 -3.64 15.24 5.24
N THR A 224 -3.28 14.71 6.41
CA THR A 224 -4.19 14.02 7.29
C THR A 224 -4.98 15.08 8.04
N ASP A 225 -6.30 14.98 7.91
CA ASP A 225 -7.35 15.59 8.71
C ASP A 225 -6.83 16.20 10.04
N PRO A 226 -6.96 17.52 10.27
CA PRO A 226 -6.46 18.12 11.49
C PRO A 226 -7.16 17.47 12.69
N LYS A 227 -6.41 16.70 13.48
CA LYS A 227 -6.88 16.13 14.73
C LYS A 227 -7.32 17.28 15.64
N GLY A 228 -8.63 17.39 15.90
CA GLY A 228 -9.18 18.25 16.96
C GLY A 228 -9.93 19.51 16.54
N ALA A 229 -10.18 19.77 15.25
CA ALA A 229 -11.05 20.89 14.87
C ALA A 229 -12.54 20.47 14.94
N ASN A 230 -13.15 20.64 16.11
CA ASN A 230 -14.61 20.58 16.26
C ASN A 230 -15.22 21.88 15.66
N CYS A 231 -15.22 22.00 14.33
CA CYS A 231 -15.94 23.08 13.65
C CYS A 231 -17.11 22.51 12.87
N GLU A 232 -18.31 22.98 13.18
CA GLU A 232 -19.47 22.68 12.34
C GLU A 232 -19.25 23.29 10.94
N PRO A 233 -19.55 22.53 9.87
CA PRO A 233 -19.41 23.03 8.51
C PRO A 233 -20.33 24.24 8.31
N LYS A 234 -19.76 25.34 7.81
CA LYS A 234 -20.48 26.57 7.46
C LYS A 234 -20.50 26.79 5.95
N MET A 235 -21.53 27.46 5.46
CA MET A 235 -21.57 27.89 4.05
C MET A 235 -20.41 28.85 3.78
N VAL A 236 -19.93 28.87 2.53
CA VAL A 236 -18.78 29.70 2.12
C VAL A 236 -19.05 31.20 2.38
N GLU A 237 -20.31 31.61 2.29
CA GLU A 237 -20.76 32.97 2.60
C GLU A 237 -20.70 33.33 4.10
N ASP A 238 -20.69 32.33 4.98
CA ASP A 238 -20.63 32.48 6.44
C ASP A 238 -19.20 32.31 6.99
N LEU A 239 -18.22 32.09 6.11
CA LEU A 239 -16.80 31.98 6.47
C LEU A 239 -16.24 33.34 6.87
N HIS A 240 -15.88 33.46 8.14
CA HIS A 240 -15.21 34.64 8.68
C HIS A 240 -13.71 34.58 8.36
N ILE A 241 -13.34 35.05 7.16
CA ILE A 241 -11.93 35.12 6.75
C ILE A 241 -11.29 36.38 7.32
N TYR A 242 -10.34 36.21 8.23
CA TYR A 242 -9.52 37.29 8.75
C TYR A 242 -8.06 36.85 8.87
N LYS A 243 -7.14 37.81 8.84
CA LYS A 243 -5.73 37.57 9.09
C LYS A 243 -5.49 37.57 10.60
N ALA A 244 -5.19 36.41 11.17
CA ALA A 244 -4.92 36.29 12.60
C ALA A 244 -3.65 37.10 12.97
N LYS A 245 -3.74 37.87 14.06
CA LYS A 245 -2.60 38.54 14.70
C LYS A 245 -2.53 38.07 16.15
N PHE A 246 -1.35 37.60 16.55
CA PHE A 246 -1.10 37.07 17.89
C PHE A 246 -1.44 38.12 18.96
N GLY A 247 -2.20 37.72 19.99
CA GLY A 247 -2.61 38.60 21.10
C GLY A 247 -3.83 39.50 20.85
N THR A 248 -4.51 39.40 19.70
CA THR A 248 -5.73 40.18 19.42
C THR A 248 -6.93 39.30 19.11
N LYS A 249 -8.11 39.70 19.57
CA LYS A 249 -9.36 38.99 19.24
C LYS A 249 -9.67 39.15 17.74
N PRO A 250 -10.28 38.13 17.11
CA PRO A 250 -10.72 38.21 15.71
C PRO A 250 -11.65 39.40 15.47
N SER A 251 -11.46 40.09 14.33
CA SER A 251 -12.35 41.17 13.91
C SER A 251 -13.76 40.64 13.63
N SER A 252 -14.79 41.33 14.10
CA SER A 252 -16.22 40.99 13.84
C SER A 252 -16.70 41.37 12.44
N LYS A 253 -15.86 41.99 11.61
CA LYS A 253 -16.24 42.40 10.25
C LYS A 253 -16.17 41.21 9.28
N ILE A 254 -17.34 40.76 8.81
CA ILE A 254 -17.49 39.81 7.71
C ILE A 254 -17.08 40.51 6.40
N VAL A 255 -15.99 40.05 5.78
CA VAL A 255 -15.62 40.51 4.44
C VAL A 255 -16.48 39.75 3.43
N LYS A 256 -17.50 40.40 2.87
CA LYS A 256 -18.27 39.84 1.75
C LYS A 256 -17.37 39.81 0.49
N PRO A 257 -17.24 38.69 -0.22
CA PRO A 257 -16.56 38.68 -1.51
C PRO A 257 -17.32 39.60 -2.47
N SER A 258 -16.69 40.69 -2.93
CA SER A 258 -17.29 41.53 -3.96
C SER A 258 -17.26 40.78 -5.29
N ALA A 259 -18.43 40.53 -5.89
CA ALA A 259 -18.56 39.97 -7.24
C ALA A 259 -17.83 40.80 -8.32
N SER A 260 -17.43 42.06 -8.02
CA SER A 260 -16.74 42.92 -8.97
C SER A 260 -15.26 42.57 -9.21
N PHE A 261 -14.60 41.81 -8.32
CA PHE A 261 -13.17 41.50 -8.46
C PHE A 261 -12.92 40.43 -9.53
N ALA A 262 -13.79 39.43 -9.65
CA ALA A 262 -13.65 38.34 -10.63
C ALA A 262 -13.72 38.86 -12.08
N ASN A 263 -14.60 39.83 -12.35
CA ASN A 263 -14.77 40.39 -13.70
C ASN A 263 -13.65 41.34 -14.15
N LYS A 264 -12.82 41.84 -13.22
CA LYS A 264 -11.74 42.79 -13.53
C LYS A 264 -10.40 42.12 -13.84
N VAL A 265 -10.19 40.90 -13.33
CA VAL A 265 -8.92 40.15 -13.48
C VAL A 265 -8.98 39.14 -14.63
N PHE A 266 -10.14 38.55 -14.90
CA PHE A 266 -10.30 37.54 -15.95
C PHE A 266 -11.00 38.11 -17.19
N LYS A 267 -10.34 39.02 -17.91
CA LYS A 267 -10.62 39.21 -19.34
C LYS A 267 -9.64 38.34 -20.13
N CYS A 268 -9.96 37.07 -20.32
CA CYS A 268 -9.24 36.23 -21.28
C CYS A 268 -10.23 35.83 -22.37
N ASP A 269 -10.20 36.59 -23.46
CA ASP A 269 -10.79 36.17 -24.72
C ASP A 269 -9.87 35.09 -25.31
N ILE A 270 -10.36 33.85 -25.30
CA ILE A 270 -9.59 32.64 -25.65
C ILE A 270 -9.34 32.55 -27.18
N SER A 271 -9.87 33.49 -27.95
CA SER A 271 -9.84 33.47 -29.42
C SER A 271 -8.51 33.92 -30.07
N GLN A 272 -7.53 34.46 -29.31
CA GLN A 272 -6.30 35.01 -29.88
C GLN A 272 -4.98 34.51 -29.24
N ASP A 273 -4.97 33.36 -28.56
CA ASP A 273 -3.72 32.83 -28.00
C ASP A 273 -2.88 32.07 -29.04
N LYS A 274 -2.09 32.82 -29.83
CA LYS A 274 -1.09 32.28 -30.78
C LYS A 274 -0.09 31.29 -30.13
N ARG A 275 0.02 31.29 -28.80
CA ARG A 275 0.89 30.39 -28.04
C ARG A 275 0.27 29.00 -27.87
N LEU A 276 -1.06 28.90 -27.85
CA LEU A 276 -1.79 27.63 -27.79
C LEU A 276 -1.75 26.91 -29.14
N GLU A 277 -1.93 27.63 -30.24
CA GLU A 277 -1.75 27.09 -31.60
C GLU A 277 -0.31 26.62 -31.85
N LYS A 278 0.69 27.41 -31.44
CA LYS A 278 2.10 26.99 -31.52
C LYS A 278 2.40 25.72 -30.72
N LYS A 279 1.79 25.58 -29.53
CA LYS A 279 1.93 24.35 -28.72
C LYS A 279 1.27 23.15 -29.38
N LEU A 280 0.09 23.34 -29.98
CA LEU A 280 -0.63 22.26 -30.66
C LEU A 280 0.07 21.82 -31.94
N LYS A 281 0.62 22.79 -32.70
CA LYS A 281 1.40 22.53 -33.90
C LYS A 281 2.71 21.80 -33.59
N LEU A 282 3.47 22.26 -32.59
CA LEU A 282 4.68 21.57 -32.12
C LEU A 282 4.39 20.14 -31.64
N LYS A 283 3.24 19.92 -30.98
CA LYS A 283 2.83 18.59 -30.51
C LYS A 283 2.50 17.64 -31.68
N ASN A 284 1.88 18.16 -32.74
CA ASN A 284 1.60 17.39 -33.96
C ASN A 284 2.87 17.15 -34.79
N ASP A 285 3.78 18.12 -34.86
CA ASP A 285 5.05 17.98 -35.58
C ASP A 285 5.97 16.95 -34.91
N ILE A 286 6.01 16.91 -33.57
CA ILE A 286 6.71 15.87 -32.79
C ILE A 286 6.06 14.49 -33.01
N LEU A 287 4.73 14.42 -33.10
CA LEU A 287 4.01 13.17 -33.35
C LEU A 287 4.29 12.63 -34.76
N ILE A 288 4.35 13.50 -35.77
CA ILE A 288 4.64 13.13 -37.16
C ILE A 288 6.13 12.77 -37.33
N ALA A 289 7.04 13.44 -36.62
CA ALA A 289 8.47 13.12 -36.63
C ALA A 289 8.75 11.73 -36.02
N ASN A 290 8.02 11.34 -34.99
CA ASN A 290 8.15 10.04 -34.34
C ASN A 290 7.51 8.88 -35.12
N GLN A 291 6.78 9.15 -36.20
CA GLN A 291 6.16 8.12 -37.05
C GLN A 291 7.09 7.60 -38.14
N ARG A 292 8.26 8.22 -38.37
CA ARG A 292 9.11 7.89 -39.52
C ARG A 292 10.45 7.23 -39.23
N ASP A 293 10.95 7.21 -38.01
CA ASP A 293 12.12 6.41 -37.65
C ASP A 293 12.13 6.00 -36.17
N SER A 294 12.62 4.79 -35.91
CA SER A 294 12.78 4.18 -34.59
C SER A 294 13.97 4.79 -33.83
N ILE A 295 13.71 5.50 -32.72
CA ILE A 295 14.74 5.93 -31.75
C ILE A 295 14.27 5.56 -30.32
N PRO A 296 15.18 5.14 -29.41
CA PRO A 296 14.82 4.65 -28.07
C PRO A 296 14.31 5.78 -27.16
N PRO A 297 13.61 5.46 -26.06
CA PRO A 297 13.02 6.46 -25.18
C PRO A 297 14.10 7.34 -24.51
N ILE A 298 14.05 8.64 -24.83
CA ILE A 298 14.90 9.69 -24.27
C ILE A 298 14.62 9.85 -22.76
N PHE A 299 15.61 9.55 -21.90
CA PHE A 299 15.58 9.85 -20.47
C PHE A 299 16.67 10.86 -20.02
N HIS A 300 17.17 11.72 -20.91
CA HIS A 300 18.07 12.80 -20.50
C HIS A 300 17.85 13.97 -21.43
N LEU A 301 17.23 15.07 -20.97
CA LEU A 301 17.38 16.44 -21.51
C LEU A 301 16.51 17.51 -20.82
N ILE A 302 16.25 17.43 -19.51
CA ILE A 302 15.78 18.62 -18.77
C ILE A 302 16.50 18.68 -17.43
N GLY A 303 17.66 19.36 -17.42
CA GLY A 303 18.35 19.67 -16.18
C GLY A 303 19.76 20.17 -16.37
N MET A 304 19.97 21.31 -17.04
CA MET A 304 21.00 22.30 -16.67
C MET A 304 20.65 23.69 -17.26
N PRO A 305 21.06 24.80 -16.62
CA PRO A 305 20.71 26.16 -17.01
C PRO A 305 21.57 26.67 -18.18
N SER A 306 20.98 27.54 -18.99
CA SER A 306 21.61 28.23 -20.11
C SER A 306 22.92 28.94 -19.72
N GLN A 307 23.98 28.71 -20.49
CA GLN A 307 25.11 29.63 -20.62
C GLN A 307 25.20 30.07 -22.08
N ASN A 308 25.36 31.37 -22.26
CA ASN A 308 25.42 32.08 -23.54
C ASN A 308 26.70 31.77 -24.33
N GLY A 309 26.55 31.67 -25.64
CA GLY A 309 27.44 32.26 -26.67
C GLY A 309 28.82 31.64 -26.90
N GLN A 310 29.06 31.08 -28.09
CA GLN A 310 29.77 31.73 -29.20
C GLN A 310 30.04 30.74 -30.36
N ASN A 311 29.98 31.29 -31.57
CA ASN A 311 30.18 30.76 -32.92
C ASN A 311 31.29 29.70 -33.12
N ALA A 312 31.07 28.77 -34.04
CA ALA A 312 31.90 28.60 -35.24
C ALA A 312 31.31 27.56 -36.21
N GLU A 313 31.22 27.95 -37.48
CA GLU A 313 30.88 27.13 -38.64
C GLU A 313 32.00 26.12 -38.96
N SER A 314 31.64 24.96 -39.51
CA SER A 314 32.32 24.41 -40.70
C SER A 314 31.54 23.23 -41.31
N GLN A 315 31.47 23.29 -42.63
CA GLN A 315 30.79 22.41 -43.57
C GLN A 315 31.52 21.06 -43.74
N ILE A 316 30.82 20.07 -44.32
CA ILE A 316 31.15 19.27 -45.54
C ILE A 316 30.35 17.94 -45.45
N ASN A 317 29.22 17.80 -46.15
CA ASN A 317 29.02 17.31 -47.54
C ASN A 317 29.10 15.78 -47.74
N CYS A 318 27.99 15.21 -48.23
CA CYS A 318 27.84 14.21 -49.30
C CYS A 318 26.99 12.97 -48.98
N GLU A 319 25.85 12.88 -49.67
CA GLU A 319 25.15 11.67 -50.14
C GLU A 319 25.29 11.65 -51.69
N PRO A 320 24.79 10.65 -52.46
CA PRO A 320 24.65 9.20 -52.24
C PRO A 320 25.05 8.39 -53.52
N THR A 321 25.12 7.04 -53.50
CA THR A 321 24.67 6.19 -54.65
C THR A 321 24.60 4.69 -54.36
N LEU A 322 23.60 4.05 -54.97
CA LEU A 322 23.24 2.63 -54.99
C LEU A 322 24.27 1.71 -55.67
N ASN A 323 24.31 0.42 -55.29
CA ASN A 323 23.89 -0.73 -56.13
C ASN A 323 24.15 -2.10 -55.45
N THR A 324 23.15 -2.98 -55.57
CA THR A 324 22.94 -4.42 -55.22
C THR A 324 23.94 -5.39 -55.92
N PRO A 325 23.86 -6.77 -55.84
CA PRO A 325 23.11 -7.74 -54.99
C PRO A 325 23.90 -9.03 -54.57
N CYS A 326 23.33 -9.89 -53.71
CA CYS A 326 23.43 -11.38 -53.76
C CYS A 326 22.49 -12.00 -52.68
N GLU A 327 21.45 -12.75 -53.06
CA GLU A 327 21.37 -14.25 -53.05
C GLU A 327 21.52 -14.83 -51.62
N GLY A 328 20.58 -15.54 -51.00
CA GLY A 328 19.48 -16.37 -51.48
C GLY A 328 19.73 -17.80 -51.00
N GLU A 329 18.95 -18.29 -50.02
CA GLU A 329 18.67 -19.73 -49.87
C GLU A 329 17.41 -19.94 -49.00
N ASN A 330 16.44 -20.61 -49.62
CA ASN A 330 15.13 -20.99 -49.09
C ASN A 330 15.23 -22.33 -48.33
N LEU A 331 14.33 -22.54 -47.37
CA LEU A 331 13.71 -23.84 -47.12
C LEU A 331 12.34 -23.67 -46.44
N GLU A 332 11.29 -23.86 -47.24
CA GLU A 332 9.91 -24.09 -46.80
C GLU A 332 9.75 -25.52 -46.30
N ILE A 333 9.02 -25.72 -45.19
CA ILE A 333 8.20 -26.92 -44.96
C ILE A 333 6.91 -26.49 -44.23
N GLU A 334 5.77 -26.61 -44.93
CA GLU A 334 4.42 -26.70 -44.40
C GLU A 334 4.23 -28.00 -43.58
N LEU A 335 3.41 -27.97 -42.52
CA LEU A 335 2.56 -29.11 -42.15
C LEU A 335 1.39 -28.69 -41.24
N GLN A 336 0.20 -29.10 -41.68
CA GLN A 336 -1.11 -28.92 -41.07
C GLN A 336 -1.37 -29.87 -39.89
N GLU A 337 -2.25 -29.40 -38.99
CA GLU A 337 -3.27 -30.08 -38.17
C GLU A 337 -3.00 -31.45 -37.52
N THR A 338 -3.33 -31.59 -36.23
CA THR A 338 -4.59 -32.24 -35.80
C THR A 338 -4.71 -32.38 -34.28
N VAL A 339 -5.92 -32.12 -33.80
CA VAL A 339 -6.43 -32.35 -32.45
C VAL A 339 -6.82 -33.82 -32.30
N SER A 340 -6.49 -34.46 -31.17
CA SER A 340 -7.18 -35.67 -30.75
C SER A 340 -7.30 -35.75 -29.22
N PHE A 341 -8.54 -35.99 -28.79
CA PHE A 341 -9.02 -36.13 -27.43
C PHE A 341 -9.31 -37.62 -27.22
N THR A 342 -8.83 -38.23 -26.13
CA THR A 342 -9.37 -39.51 -25.65
C THR A 342 -9.27 -39.61 -24.13
N CYS A 343 -10.40 -39.94 -23.51
CA CYS A 343 -10.53 -40.35 -22.12
C CYS A 343 -10.42 -41.88 -22.03
N GLN A 344 -9.80 -42.41 -20.98
CA GLN A 344 -10.04 -43.78 -20.51
C GLN A 344 -10.02 -43.84 -18.98
N GLU A 345 -11.08 -44.42 -18.41
CA GLU A 345 -11.16 -44.92 -17.04
C GLU A 345 -10.55 -46.34 -16.95
N SER A 346 -9.91 -46.67 -15.83
CA SER A 346 -10.11 -47.95 -15.11
C SER A 346 -9.31 -48.05 -13.80
N ASP A 347 -9.88 -48.88 -12.92
CA ASP A 347 -9.78 -49.07 -11.47
C ASP A 347 -8.47 -49.58 -10.78
N GLN A 348 -8.37 -49.17 -9.49
CA GLN A 348 -7.92 -49.85 -8.25
C GLN A 348 -6.54 -50.56 -8.14
N ASN A 349 -5.65 -50.06 -7.26
CA ASN A 349 -5.35 -50.68 -5.94
C ASN A 349 -4.37 -49.87 -5.06
N SER A 350 -4.48 -50.11 -3.75
CA SER A 350 -3.84 -49.45 -2.59
C SER A 350 -2.31 -49.47 -2.50
N SER A 351 -1.71 -48.43 -1.91
CA SER A 351 -0.91 -48.53 -0.67
C SER A 351 -0.36 -47.17 -0.22
N VAL A 352 -0.52 -46.92 1.08
CA VAL A 352 -0.04 -45.76 1.84
C VAL A 352 1.49 -45.68 1.85
N SER A 353 2.05 -44.49 1.61
CA SER A 353 3.29 -44.04 2.27
C SER A 353 3.42 -42.52 2.19
N GLU A 354 3.35 -41.88 3.36
CA GLU A 354 3.63 -40.46 3.59
C GLU A 354 5.02 -40.07 3.06
N SER A 355 5.05 -39.05 2.21
CA SER A 355 6.19 -38.13 2.15
C SER A 355 5.68 -36.74 1.76
N HIS A 356 5.64 -35.86 2.75
CA HIS A 356 5.37 -34.43 2.56
C HIS A 356 6.49 -33.82 1.71
N ARG A 357 6.32 -33.83 0.39
CA ARG A 357 6.98 -32.90 -0.51
C ARG A 357 6.06 -31.69 -0.66
N ASN A 358 6.46 -30.57 -0.06
CA ASN A 358 5.89 -29.26 -0.37
C ASN A 358 6.18 -28.97 -1.85
N ILE A 359 5.21 -29.29 -2.70
CA ILE A 359 5.15 -28.78 -4.07
C ILE A 359 4.39 -27.46 -3.97
N GLU A 360 5.13 -26.35 -4.02
CA GLU A 360 4.54 -25.06 -4.37
C GLU A 360 3.95 -25.19 -5.78
N VAL A 361 2.64 -25.44 -5.86
CA VAL A 361 1.92 -25.42 -7.14
C VAL A 361 1.78 -23.96 -7.55
N GLY A 362 2.54 -23.57 -8.58
CA GLY A 362 2.60 -22.22 -9.13
C GLY A 362 1.25 -21.77 -9.69
N ASP A 363 0.52 -20.97 -8.92
CA ASP A 363 -0.85 -20.55 -9.17
C ASP A 363 -0.90 -19.10 -9.72
N GLU A 364 -0.18 -18.85 -10.82
CA GLU A 364 -0.20 -17.54 -11.49
C GLU A 364 -1.08 -17.54 -12.75
N LEU A 365 -2.11 -16.68 -12.75
CA LEU A 365 -3.01 -16.41 -13.88
C LEU A 365 -2.25 -16.22 -15.22
N ILE A 366 -1.05 -15.64 -15.15
CA ILE A 366 0.00 -15.66 -16.17
C ILE A 366 1.36 -15.80 -15.49
N SER A 367 2.27 -16.59 -16.06
CA SER A 367 3.67 -16.69 -15.62
C SER A 367 4.39 -15.33 -15.56
N PRO A 368 5.46 -15.19 -14.76
CA PRO A 368 6.26 -13.97 -14.71
C PRO A 368 6.86 -13.64 -16.08
N PRO A 369 7.08 -12.36 -16.41
CA PRO A 369 7.77 -11.98 -17.64
C PRO A 369 9.19 -12.54 -17.64
N LYS A 370 9.64 -13.08 -18.78
CA LYS A 370 10.96 -13.71 -18.91
C LYS A 370 12.09 -12.67 -18.84
N TYR A 371 11.82 -11.45 -19.29
CA TYR A 371 12.78 -10.35 -19.35
C TYR A 371 12.16 -9.06 -18.80
N GLN A 372 12.97 -8.20 -18.19
CA GLN A 372 12.58 -6.87 -17.75
C GLN A 372 13.52 -5.83 -18.37
N PRO A 373 13.02 -4.65 -18.78
CA PRO A 373 11.61 -4.21 -18.75
C PRO A 373 10.77 -4.85 -19.86
N VAL A 374 9.49 -5.11 -19.55
CA VAL A 374 8.50 -5.69 -20.48
C VAL A 374 8.10 -4.67 -21.54
N SER A 375 8.03 -5.07 -22.81
CA SER A 375 7.57 -4.19 -23.90
C SER A 375 6.07 -3.91 -23.83
N LEU A 376 5.60 -2.84 -24.48
CA LEU A 376 4.17 -2.54 -24.55
C LEU A 376 3.37 -3.63 -25.29
N SER A 377 3.97 -4.26 -26.31
CA SER A 377 3.37 -5.40 -27.02
C SER A 377 3.24 -6.64 -26.13
N GLU A 378 4.22 -6.92 -25.27
CA GLU A 378 4.15 -8.05 -24.34
C GLU A 378 3.12 -7.79 -23.23
N ILE A 379 3.02 -6.56 -22.70
CA ILE A 379 1.94 -6.20 -21.74
C ILE A 379 0.57 -6.41 -22.36
N LYS A 380 0.38 -5.99 -23.63
CA LYS A 380 -0.86 -6.20 -24.39
C LYS A 380 -1.18 -7.69 -24.53
N GLU A 381 -0.23 -8.49 -24.99
CA GLU A 381 -0.42 -9.93 -25.19
C GLU A 381 -0.81 -10.64 -23.89
N ARG A 382 -0.18 -10.26 -22.78
CA ARG A 382 -0.52 -10.74 -21.43
C ARG A 382 -1.95 -10.35 -21.04
N ALA A 383 -2.34 -9.09 -21.23
CA ALA A 383 -3.71 -8.64 -20.97
C ALA A 383 -4.74 -9.39 -21.83
N ASP A 384 -4.47 -9.60 -23.12
CA ASP A 384 -5.31 -10.36 -24.04
C ASP A 384 -5.47 -11.82 -23.58
N LYS A 385 -4.38 -12.44 -23.11
CA LYS A 385 -4.40 -13.79 -22.54
C LYS A 385 -5.26 -13.87 -21.28
N ILE A 386 -5.19 -12.89 -20.38
CA ILE A 386 -6.10 -12.83 -19.21
C ILE A 386 -7.54 -12.71 -19.67
N LYS A 387 -7.85 -11.76 -20.56
CA LYS A 387 -9.22 -11.57 -21.05
C LYS A 387 -9.80 -12.86 -21.64
N ARG A 388 -9.04 -13.58 -22.47
CA ARG A 388 -9.46 -14.89 -22.99
C ARG A 388 -9.73 -15.91 -21.88
N LYS A 389 -8.89 -15.98 -20.84
CA LYS A 389 -9.08 -16.89 -19.70
C LYS A 389 -10.27 -16.53 -18.80
N LEU A 390 -10.78 -15.30 -18.83
CA LEU A 390 -11.99 -14.94 -18.09
C LEU A 390 -13.24 -15.59 -18.69
N PHE A 391 -13.26 -15.82 -20.00
CA PHE A 391 -14.35 -16.53 -20.66
C PHE A 391 -14.24 -18.02 -20.33
N VAL A 392 -15.10 -18.44 -19.41
CA VAL A 392 -15.24 -19.84 -18.99
C VAL A 392 -16.56 -20.41 -19.53
N THR A 393 -16.58 -21.69 -19.86
CA THR A 393 -17.79 -22.35 -20.38
C THR A 393 -18.84 -22.51 -19.28
N PRO A 394 -20.12 -22.75 -19.62
CA PRO A 394 -21.17 -23.02 -18.63
C PRO A 394 -20.81 -24.19 -17.69
N GLU A 395 -20.18 -25.25 -18.21
CA GLU A 395 -19.73 -26.40 -17.42
C GLU A 395 -18.63 -26.01 -16.44
N GLN A 396 -17.67 -25.20 -16.87
CA GLN A 396 -16.62 -24.67 -16.01
C GLN A 396 -17.19 -23.75 -14.93
N LYS A 397 -18.18 -22.91 -15.24
CA LYS A 397 -18.87 -22.07 -14.24
C LYS A 397 -19.57 -22.92 -13.19
N SER A 398 -20.26 -23.98 -13.62
CA SER A 398 -20.91 -24.92 -12.69
C SER A 398 -19.89 -25.59 -11.77
N HIS A 399 -18.77 -26.04 -12.33
CA HIS A 399 -17.70 -26.64 -11.55
C HIS A 399 -17.06 -25.66 -10.55
N ILE A 400 -16.79 -24.43 -10.98
CA ILE A 400 -16.26 -23.37 -10.10
C ILE A 400 -17.24 -23.08 -8.97
N GLU A 401 -18.55 -22.98 -9.25
CA GLU A 401 -19.56 -22.78 -8.22
C GLU A 401 -19.54 -23.93 -7.20
N GLU A 402 -19.50 -25.18 -7.66
CA GLU A 402 -19.48 -26.37 -6.83
C GLU A 402 -18.22 -26.48 -5.95
N GLU A 403 -17.04 -26.29 -6.53
CA GLU A 403 -15.74 -26.34 -5.83
C GLU A 403 -15.64 -25.24 -4.76
N THR A 404 -16.36 -24.13 -4.94
CA THR A 404 -16.22 -22.94 -4.09
C THR A 404 -17.39 -22.73 -3.13
N ARG A 405 -18.26 -23.74 -2.93
CA ARG A 405 -19.44 -23.66 -2.02
C ARG A 405 -19.11 -23.45 -0.54
N ASP A 406 -17.90 -23.82 -0.12
CA ASP A 406 -17.41 -23.55 1.25
C ASP A 406 -16.85 -22.13 1.40
N GLN A 407 -16.88 -21.33 0.32
CA GLN A 407 -16.56 -19.90 0.31
C GLN A 407 -15.27 -19.55 1.05
N ALA A 408 -15.34 -18.82 2.17
CA ALA A 408 -14.18 -18.35 2.91
C ALA A 408 -13.32 -19.48 3.50
N ASP A 409 -13.87 -20.69 3.62
CA ASP A 409 -13.15 -21.87 4.08
C ASP A 409 -12.49 -22.65 2.92
N CYS A 410 -12.59 -22.14 1.68
CA CYS A 410 -12.05 -22.76 0.48
C CYS A 410 -11.00 -21.87 -0.22
N GLU A 411 -9.76 -22.34 -0.33
CA GLU A 411 -8.69 -21.60 -1.04
C GLU A 411 -9.04 -21.37 -2.52
N ALA A 412 -9.75 -22.34 -3.14
CA ALA A 412 -10.19 -22.19 -4.52
C ALA A 412 -11.12 -20.98 -4.71
N TRP A 413 -11.94 -20.67 -3.71
CA TRP A 413 -12.81 -19.50 -3.73
C TRP A 413 -11.99 -18.19 -3.82
N TYR A 414 -10.90 -18.07 -3.08
CA TYR A 414 -10.01 -16.91 -3.16
C TYR A 414 -9.31 -16.83 -4.52
N ARG A 415 -8.81 -17.97 -5.03
CA ARG A 415 -8.15 -18.06 -6.34
C ARG A 415 -9.07 -17.62 -7.47
N HIS A 416 -10.27 -18.19 -7.52
CA HIS A 416 -11.25 -17.87 -8.56
C HIS A 416 -11.76 -16.43 -8.46
N ARG A 417 -11.79 -15.80 -7.27
CA ARG A 417 -12.20 -14.40 -7.12
C ARG A 417 -11.18 -13.38 -7.60
N LYS A 418 -9.89 -13.69 -7.49
CA LYS A 418 -8.77 -12.78 -7.76
C LYS A 418 -8.82 -12.04 -9.11
N PRO A 419 -9.18 -12.67 -10.23
CA PRO A 419 -9.25 -11.97 -11.51
C PRO A 419 -10.53 -11.13 -11.70
N HIS A 420 -11.53 -11.20 -10.82
CA HIS A 420 -12.83 -10.54 -11.00
C HIS A 420 -13.05 -9.38 -10.02
N ILE A 421 -13.85 -8.39 -10.43
CA ILE A 421 -14.45 -7.45 -9.48
C ILE A 421 -15.62 -8.18 -8.80
N THR A 422 -15.47 -8.48 -7.51
CA THR A 422 -16.51 -9.19 -6.74
C THR A 422 -17.61 -8.25 -6.25
N ALA A 423 -18.84 -8.77 -6.10
CA ALA A 423 -20.02 -7.99 -5.72
C ALA A 423 -19.82 -7.08 -4.49
N SER A 424 -19.20 -7.61 -3.42
CA SER A 424 -18.91 -6.86 -2.19
C SER A 424 -17.99 -5.64 -2.38
N LYS A 425 -17.22 -5.60 -3.49
CA LYS A 425 -16.32 -4.50 -3.86
C LYS A 425 -16.78 -3.72 -5.09
N SER A 426 -17.93 -4.07 -5.67
CA SER A 426 -18.47 -3.44 -6.88
C SER A 426 -18.52 -1.92 -6.80
N LYS A 427 -19.14 -1.39 -5.73
CA LYS A 427 -19.25 0.06 -5.48
C LYS A 427 -17.89 0.75 -5.44
N ARG A 428 -16.82 0.05 -5.05
CA ARG A 428 -15.49 0.64 -4.82
C ARG A 428 -14.83 1.12 -6.11
N ALA A 429 -15.15 0.50 -7.23
CA ALA A 429 -14.65 0.86 -8.56
C ALA A 429 -15.23 2.18 -9.09
N PHE A 430 -16.38 2.63 -8.56
CA PHE A 430 -17.00 3.89 -8.95
C PHE A 430 -16.35 5.06 -8.21
N ILE A 431 -15.20 5.51 -8.74
CA ILE A 431 -14.43 6.65 -8.23
C ILE A 431 -14.67 7.91 -9.07
N LYS A 432 -14.42 9.08 -8.47
CA LYS A 432 -14.42 10.35 -9.21
C LYS A 432 -13.24 10.39 -10.19
N PRO A 433 -13.36 11.03 -11.37
CA PRO A 433 -12.26 11.15 -12.34
C PRO A 433 -10.98 11.79 -11.77
N THR A 434 -11.12 12.66 -10.76
CA THR A 434 -10.00 13.33 -10.09
C THR A 434 -9.30 12.47 -9.04
N THR A 435 -9.88 11.33 -8.67
CA THR A 435 -9.36 10.46 -7.61
C THR A 435 -8.50 9.36 -8.23
N SER A 436 -7.31 9.11 -7.67
CA SER A 436 -6.46 8.01 -8.13
C SER A 436 -7.14 6.64 -7.90
N PRO A 437 -7.16 5.74 -8.90
CA PRO A 437 -7.74 4.41 -8.77
C PRO A 437 -6.92 3.47 -7.91
N THR A 438 -5.66 3.80 -7.56
CA THR A 438 -4.72 2.90 -6.89
C THR A 438 -5.27 2.31 -5.58
N LYS A 439 -5.95 3.12 -4.75
CA LYS A 439 -6.53 2.61 -3.49
C LYS A 439 -7.68 1.64 -3.75
N ALA A 440 -8.57 1.97 -4.69
CA ALA A 440 -9.68 1.10 -5.07
C ALA A 440 -9.15 -0.23 -5.66
N MET A 441 -8.15 -0.15 -6.53
CA MET A 441 -7.48 -1.31 -7.12
C MET A 441 -6.90 -2.25 -6.06
N LYS A 442 -6.12 -1.72 -5.10
CA LYS A 442 -5.55 -2.52 -4.01
C LYS A 442 -6.61 -3.21 -3.17
N GLU A 443 -7.72 -2.53 -2.87
CA GLU A 443 -8.83 -3.09 -2.09
C GLU A 443 -9.63 -4.15 -2.86
N ILE A 444 -9.78 -4.01 -4.17
CA ILE A 444 -10.45 -4.99 -5.04
C ILE A 444 -9.57 -6.24 -5.23
N MET A 445 -8.27 -6.05 -5.47
CA MET A 445 -7.30 -7.12 -5.73
C MET A 445 -6.75 -7.79 -4.47
N GLY A 446 -7.22 -7.41 -3.27
CA GLY A 446 -6.78 -8.00 -2.00
C GLY A 446 -5.30 -7.74 -1.64
N MET A 447 -4.72 -6.63 -2.11
CA MET A 447 -3.30 -6.31 -1.87
C MET A 447 -3.02 -5.67 -0.51
N ASN A 448 -4.05 -5.30 0.25
CA ASN A 448 -3.88 -4.71 1.58
C ASN A 448 -3.89 -5.81 2.64
N SER A 449 -3.12 -5.62 3.71
CA SER A 449 -3.23 -6.45 4.91
C SER A 449 -4.66 -6.41 5.44
N THR A 450 -5.31 -7.57 5.54
CA THR A 450 -6.65 -7.69 6.08
C THR A 450 -6.64 -7.35 7.58
N ILE A 451 -7.22 -6.21 7.94
CA ILE A 451 -7.46 -5.86 9.34
C ILE A 451 -8.75 -6.55 9.77
N THR A 452 -8.64 -7.58 10.60
CA THR A 452 -9.80 -8.27 11.16
C THR A 452 -10.25 -7.57 12.44
N THR A 453 -11.38 -6.86 12.39
CA THR A 453 -11.96 -6.20 13.58
C THR A 453 -12.86 -7.17 14.37
N SER A 454 -13.17 -6.83 15.62
CA SER A 454 -14.13 -7.61 16.44
C SER A 454 -15.50 -7.72 15.78
N PHE A 455 -16.00 -6.62 15.20
CA PHE A 455 -17.26 -6.59 14.45
C PHE A 455 -17.23 -7.49 13.21
N MET A 456 -16.09 -7.60 12.53
CA MET A 456 -15.95 -8.51 11.39
C MET A 456 -16.04 -9.98 11.82
N LYS A 457 -15.38 -10.35 12.92
CA LYS A 457 -15.48 -11.71 13.48
C LYS A 457 -16.90 -12.04 13.95
N ASP A 458 -17.54 -11.11 14.64
CA ASP A 458 -18.92 -11.28 15.10
C ASP A 458 -19.88 -11.44 13.92
N GLY A 459 -19.69 -10.66 12.85
CA GLY A 459 -20.47 -10.78 11.62
C GLY A 459 -20.34 -12.16 10.98
N GLN A 460 -19.11 -12.69 10.86
CA GLN A 460 -18.86 -14.04 10.32
C GLN A 460 -19.51 -15.13 11.17
N LEU A 461 -19.38 -15.05 12.49
CA LEU A 461 -19.97 -16.04 13.41
C LEU A 461 -21.50 -15.97 13.45
N SER A 462 -22.07 -14.78 13.30
CA SER A 462 -23.52 -14.55 13.36
C SER A 462 -24.24 -14.91 12.05
N GLU A 463 -23.54 -15.00 10.92
CA GLU A 463 -24.15 -15.10 9.59
C GLU A 463 -25.04 -16.33 9.45
N CYS A 464 -24.57 -17.50 9.87
CA CYS A 464 -25.33 -18.75 9.83
C CYS A 464 -26.66 -18.63 10.60
N GLY A 465 -26.61 -18.08 11.82
CA GLY A 465 -27.80 -17.87 12.64
C GLY A 465 -28.79 -16.84 12.08
N ILE A 466 -28.28 -15.79 11.40
CA ILE A 466 -29.14 -14.80 10.71
C ILE A 466 -29.88 -15.46 9.55
N ILE A 467 -29.19 -16.30 8.76
CA ILE A 467 -29.78 -17.00 7.60
C ILE A 467 -30.80 -18.04 8.05
N GLU A 468 -30.49 -18.81 9.09
CA GLU A 468 -31.43 -19.77 9.69
C GLU A 468 -32.70 -19.06 10.18
N LYS A 469 -32.57 -17.95 10.89
CA LYS A 469 -33.73 -17.19 11.35
C LYS A 469 -34.53 -16.56 10.20
N TYR A 470 -33.85 -16.08 9.16
CA TYR A 470 -34.50 -15.60 7.94
C TYR A 470 -35.31 -16.73 7.26
N SER A 471 -34.73 -17.93 7.17
CA SER A 471 -35.36 -19.12 6.61
C SER A 471 -36.66 -19.47 7.35
N GLU A 472 -36.65 -19.40 8.68
CA GLU A 472 -37.84 -19.55 9.53
C GLU A 472 -38.88 -18.45 9.30
N ILE A 473 -38.47 -17.17 9.33
CA ILE A 473 -39.36 -16.00 9.19
C ILE A 473 -40.09 -16.04 7.84
N LYS A 474 -39.39 -16.38 6.76
CA LYS A 474 -39.95 -16.39 5.41
C LYS A 474 -40.57 -17.74 5.02
N GLY A 475 -40.35 -18.79 5.80
CA GLY A 475 -40.79 -20.14 5.47
C GLY A 475 -40.15 -20.68 4.19
N VAL A 476 -38.87 -20.34 3.95
CA VAL A 476 -38.14 -20.71 2.72
C VAL A 476 -36.89 -21.49 3.05
N LYS A 477 -36.50 -22.44 2.19
CA LYS A 477 -35.21 -23.13 2.32
C LYS A 477 -34.11 -22.31 1.66
N VAL A 478 -33.01 -22.08 2.39
CA VAL A 478 -31.80 -21.44 1.87
C VAL A 478 -30.75 -22.53 1.59
N SER A 479 -30.17 -22.52 0.39
CA SER A 479 -29.11 -23.45 -0.01
C SER A 479 -27.77 -22.72 -0.08
N LYS A 480 -26.69 -23.36 0.38
CA LYS A 480 -25.32 -22.87 0.19
C LYS A 480 -24.99 -22.77 -1.29
N CYS A 481 -24.08 -21.87 -1.64
CA CYS A 481 -23.60 -21.69 -3.00
C CYS A 481 -22.18 -21.12 -3.02
N GLY A 482 -21.48 -21.30 -4.13
CA GLY A 482 -20.12 -20.81 -4.32
C GLY A 482 -20.04 -19.50 -5.09
N LEU A 483 -19.03 -19.41 -5.96
CA LEU A 483 -18.77 -18.26 -6.81
C LEU A 483 -19.47 -18.41 -8.16
N PHE A 484 -20.26 -17.40 -8.51
CA PHE A 484 -20.86 -17.24 -9.83
C PHE A 484 -20.08 -16.20 -10.63
N ILE A 485 -19.66 -16.57 -11.83
CA ILE A 485 -19.05 -15.65 -12.81
C ILE A 485 -20.15 -15.20 -13.77
N SER A 486 -20.24 -13.90 -14.03
CA SER A 486 -21.26 -13.37 -14.94
C SER A 486 -21.10 -13.92 -16.35
N GLU A 487 -22.21 -14.32 -16.97
CA GLU A 487 -22.27 -14.76 -18.36
C GLU A 487 -21.89 -13.65 -19.33
N GLN A 488 -22.52 -12.50 -19.17
CA GLN A 488 -22.36 -11.37 -20.09
C GLN A 488 -21.08 -10.58 -19.82
N TYR A 489 -20.63 -10.53 -18.56
CA TYR A 489 -19.50 -9.70 -18.13
C TYR A 489 -18.49 -10.50 -17.30
N PRO A 490 -17.66 -11.37 -17.92
CA PRO A 490 -16.82 -12.32 -17.19
C PRO A 490 -15.76 -11.71 -16.27
N PHE A 491 -15.55 -10.39 -16.30
CA PHE A 491 -14.74 -9.68 -15.31
C PHE A 491 -15.46 -9.45 -13.97
N LEU A 492 -16.74 -9.83 -13.87
CA LEU A 492 -17.57 -9.75 -12.67
C LEU A 492 -17.87 -11.13 -12.10
N ALA A 493 -17.83 -11.23 -10.78
CA ALA A 493 -18.24 -12.43 -10.06
C ALA A 493 -18.96 -12.09 -8.75
N ALA A 494 -19.71 -13.03 -8.20
CA ALA A 494 -20.42 -12.87 -6.94
C ALA A 494 -20.57 -14.20 -6.19
N SER A 495 -20.56 -14.13 -4.87
CA SER A 495 -20.98 -15.23 -3.99
C SER A 495 -22.07 -14.68 -3.09
N PRO A 496 -23.34 -15.05 -3.31
CA PRO A 496 -24.42 -14.79 -2.36
C PRO A 496 -24.21 -15.56 -1.06
N ASP A 497 -24.81 -15.07 0.03
CA ASP A 497 -24.79 -15.77 1.31
C ASP A 497 -25.71 -17.02 1.27
N GLY A 498 -26.68 -17.04 0.35
CA GLY A 498 -27.41 -18.26 0.01
C GLY A 498 -28.41 -18.09 -1.14
N LEU A 499 -28.90 -19.22 -1.65
CA LEU A 499 -29.89 -19.29 -2.72
C LEU A 499 -31.26 -19.68 -2.18
N VAL A 500 -32.30 -19.00 -2.66
CA VAL A 500 -33.70 -19.23 -2.29
C VAL A 500 -34.48 -19.71 -3.51
N GLY A 501 -34.81 -21.01 -3.54
CA GLY A 501 -35.46 -21.65 -4.69
C GLY A 501 -34.66 -21.46 -5.99
N SER A 502 -35.36 -21.34 -7.12
CA SER A 502 -34.74 -21.12 -8.44
C SER A 502 -34.57 -19.64 -8.82
N HIS A 503 -35.27 -18.72 -8.14
CA HIS A 503 -35.38 -17.32 -8.57
C HIS A 503 -34.81 -16.30 -7.58
N GLY A 504 -34.53 -16.70 -6.35
CA GLY A 504 -34.16 -15.78 -5.27
C GLY A 504 -32.77 -16.03 -4.69
N LEU A 505 -32.19 -15.03 -4.04
CA LEU A 505 -30.98 -15.16 -3.23
C LEU A 505 -31.13 -14.38 -1.92
N VAL A 506 -30.21 -14.57 -0.98
CA VAL A 506 -30.15 -13.83 0.28
C VAL A 506 -28.77 -13.23 0.48
N GLU A 507 -28.75 -12.00 0.99
CA GLU A 507 -27.56 -11.28 1.44
C GLU A 507 -27.80 -10.82 2.88
N ALA A 508 -27.14 -11.47 3.84
CA ALA A 508 -27.28 -11.24 5.26
C ALA A 508 -26.17 -10.32 5.80
N LYS A 509 -26.54 -9.35 6.64
CA LYS A 509 -25.61 -8.42 7.27
C LYS A 509 -25.92 -8.24 8.75
N LYS A 510 -24.92 -8.53 9.58
CA LYS A 510 -24.89 -8.12 10.97
C LYS A 510 -24.67 -6.60 11.05
N ILE A 511 -25.60 -5.90 11.70
CA ILE A 511 -25.54 -4.47 11.97
C ILE A 511 -25.28 -4.29 13.47
N HIS A 512 -24.48 -3.28 13.82
CA HIS A 512 -24.20 -2.92 15.21
C HIS A 512 -24.79 -1.54 15.51
N PRO A 513 -26.02 -1.49 16.07
CA PRO A 513 -26.58 -0.24 16.59
C PRO A 513 -25.72 0.32 17.73
N ARG A 514 -25.79 1.64 17.93
CA ARG A 514 -25.25 2.29 19.13
C ARG A 514 -26.12 1.97 20.34
N GLU A 515 -25.64 2.30 21.52
CA GLU A 515 -26.44 2.23 22.73
C GLU A 515 -27.72 3.06 22.57
N ASN A 516 -28.87 2.47 22.96
CA ASN A 516 -30.21 3.04 22.81
C ASN A 516 -30.66 3.34 21.37
N GLU A 517 -29.99 2.76 20.37
CA GLU A 517 -30.37 2.85 18.96
C GLU A 517 -31.09 1.58 18.50
N THR A 518 -32.22 1.73 17.82
CA THR A 518 -32.91 0.62 17.15
C THR A 518 -32.23 0.24 15.84
N LEU A 519 -32.47 -0.98 15.35
CA LEU A 519 -31.99 -1.40 14.02
C LEU A 519 -32.40 -0.42 12.90
N HIS A 520 -33.64 0.06 12.91
CA HIS A 520 -34.15 1.02 11.91
C HIS A 520 -33.37 2.34 11.93
N GLN A 521 -33.08 2.88 13.12
CA GLN A 521 -32.27 4.09 13.28
C GLN A 521 -30.82 3.86 12.81
N ALA A 522 -30.24 2.69 13.13
CA ALA A 522 -28.90 2.33 12.69
C ALA A 522 -28.80 2.24 11.15
N LEU A 523 -29.80 1.65 10.48
CA LEU A 523 -29.86 1.54 9.02
C LEU A 523 -29.92 2.92 8.35
N LEU A 524 -30.68 3.86 8.92
CA LEU A 524 -30.76 5.25 8.45
C LEU A 524 -29.45 6.02 8.69
N ARG A 525 -28.89 5.92 9.91
CA ARG A 525 -27.63 6.59 10.28
C ARG A 525 -26.46 6.12 9.42
N LEU A 526 -26.40 4.83 9.11
CA LEU A 526 -25.38 4.24 8.25
C LEU A 526 -25.66 4.48 6.76
N HIS A 527 -26.78 5.12 6.42
CA HIS A 527 -27.25 5.34 5.06
C HIS A 527 -27.38 4.04 4.24
N ILE A 528 -27.60 2.91 4.92
CA ILE A 528 -27.88 1.62 4.31
C ILE A 528 -29.26 1.66 3.68
N CYS A 529 -30.23 2.20 4.43
CA CYS A 529 -31.58 2.43 3.97
C CYS A 529 -31.91 3.92 3.95
N LYS A 530 -32.96 4.28 3.22
CA LYS A 530 -33.57 5.61 3.13
C LYS A 530 -35.09 5.47 3.25
N PRO A 531 -35.81 6.51 3.70
CA PRO A 531 -37.27 6.49 3.66
C PRO A 531 -37.78 6.29 2.23
N SER A 532 -38.80 5.44 2.08
CA SER A 532 -39.47 5.24 0.81
C SER A 532 -40.18 6.52 0.37
N LYS A 533 -40.08 6.84 -0.93
CA LYS A 533 -40.82 7.96 -1.54
C LYS A 533 -42.25 7.56 -1.88
N GLU A 534 -42.50 6.27 -2.06
CA GLU A 534 -43.78 5.73 -2.51
C GLU A 534 -44.66 5.32 -1.32
N THR A 535 -44.04 4.82 -0.26
CA THR A 535 -44.70 4.30 0.94
C THR A 535 -44.23 5.04 2.20
N PRO A 536 -44.91 6.14 2.60
CA PRO A 536 -44.52 6.91 3.77
C PRO A 536 -44.43 6.05 5.03
N GLY A 537 -43.28 6.09 5.72
CA GLY A 537 -43.02 5.31 6.94
C GLY A 537 -42.23 4.02 6.73
N GLU A 538 -42.09 3.55 5.49
CA GLU A 538 -41.25 2.40 5.17
C GLU A 538 -39.82 2.80 4.80
N LEU A 539 -38.88 1.88 5.00
CA LEU A 539 -37.49 2.03 4.59
C LEU A 539 -37.22 1.18 3.36
N VAL A 540 -36.45 1.74 2.43
CA VAL A 540 -35.91 1.03 1.26
C VAL A 540 -34.39 1.10 1.24
N VAL A 541 -33.72 0.10 0.66
CA VAL A 541 -32.27 0.05 0.56
C VAL A 541 -31.84 1.22 -0.31
N ASN A 542 -30.85 1.95 0.18
CA ASN A 542 -30.32 3.07 -0.57
C ASN A 542 -29.57 2.54 -1.80
N GLU A 543 -30.09 2.82 -2.99
CA GLU A 543 -29.48 2.46 -4.28
C GLU A 543 -28.01 2.93 -4.43
N ASN A 544 -27.60 3.98 -3.69
CA ASN A 544 -26.22 4.45 -3.70
C ASN A 544 -25.30 3.72 -2.71
N HIS A 545 -25.85 2.91 -1.80
CA HIS A 545 -25.12 2.19 -0.77
C HIS A 545 -24.44 0.93 -1.34
N ARG A 546 -23.31 0.54 -0.74
CA ARG A 546 -22.50 -0.61 -1.21
C ARG A 546 -23.26 -1.94 -1.23
N TYR A 547 -24.21 -2.13 -0.31
CA TYR A 547 -24.99 -3.38 -0.25
C TYR A 547 -26.00 -3.48 -1.40
N TYR A 548 -26.56 -2.37 -1.86
CA TYR A 548 -27.42 -2.39 -3.06
C TYR A 548 -26.61 -2.80 -4.30
N PHE A 549 -25.42 -2.24 -4.48
CA PHE A 549 -24.50 -2.65 -5.55
C PHE A 549 -24.14 -4.14 -5.46
N GLN A 550 -23.95 -4.65 -4.24
CA GLN A 550 -23.63 -6.04 -4.01
C GLN A 550 -24.79 -6.96 -4.43
N VAL A 551 -26.01 -6.68 -3.97
CA VAL A 551 -27.21 -7.45 -4.36
C VAL A 551 -27.46 -7.38 -5.86
N GLN A 552 -27.40 -6.18 -6.45
CA GLN A 552 -27.57 -6.02 -7.91
C GLN A 552 -26.53 -6.81 -8.71
N GLN A 553 -25.27 -6.86 -8.26
CA GLN A 553 -24.24 -7.62 -8.97
C GLN A 553 -24.41 -9.13 -8.76
N GLN A 554 -24.88 -9.56 -7.60
CA GLN A 554 -25.25 -10.97 -7.37
C GLN A 554 -26.37 -11.39 -8.33
N LEU A 555 -27.41 -10.57 -8.52
CA LEU A 555 -28.48 -10.82 -9.48
C LEU A 555 -27.97 -10.86 -10.93
N LEU A 556 -27.03 -9.98 -11.28
CA LEU A 556 -26.35 -9.98 -12.59
C LEU A 556 -25.51 -11.26 -12.83
N CYS A 557 -24.87 -11.81 -11.80
CA CYS A 557 -23.98 -12.97 -11.93
C CYS A 557 -24.74 -14.32 -11.82
N THR A 558 -25.87 -14.36 -11.11
CA THR A 558 -26.65 -15.59 -10.83
C THR A 558 -27.90 -15.76 -11.71
N PRO A 559 -28.06 -14.92 -12.74
CA PRO A 559 -29.34 -14.52 -13.35
C PRO A 559 -30.64 -14.77 -12.54
N ARG A 560 -30.66 -14.36 -11.26
CA ARG A 560 -31.84 -14.47 -10.39
C ARG A 560 -32.71 -13.21 -10.46
N LEU A 561 -33.99 -13.37 -10.14
CA LEU A 561 -34.98 -12.30 -10.30
C LEU A 561 -34.96 -11.29 -9.15
N TRP A 562 -34.66 -11.76 -7.95
CA TRP A 562 -34.69 -10.95 -6.73
C TRP A 562 -33.68 -11.45 -5.69
N GLY A 563 -33.27 -10.55 -4.81
CA GLY A 563 -32.40 -10.86 -3.68
C GLY A 563 -32.95 -10.25 -2.41
N ASP A 564 -33.16 -11.04 -1.36
CA ASP A 564 -33.56 -10.52 -0.06
C ASP A 564 -32.32 -9.98 0.66
N PHE A 565 -32.28 -8.67 0.87
CA PHE A 565 -31.32 -8.02 1.75
C PHE A 565 -31.82 -8.15 3.19
N VAL A 566 -31.05 -8.84 4.03
CA VAL A 566 -31.38 -9.10 5.43
C VAL A 566 -30.38 -8.36 6.32
N ALA A 567 -30.87 -7.43 7.13
CA ALA A 567 -30.09 -6.78 8.17
C ALA A 567 -30.58 -7.21 9.54
N SER A 568 -29.66 -7.56 10.44
CA SER A 568 -30.00 -7.93 11.81
C SER A 568 -28.98 -7.39 12.81
N ASP A 569 -29.43 -6.96 13.98
CA ASP A 569 -28.59 -6.66 15.14
C ASP A 569 -28.45 -7.86 16.11
N GLY A 570 -28.99 -9.02 15.74
CA GLY A 570 -29.10 -10.22 16.58
C GLY A 570 -30.37 -10.29 17.43
N LYS A 571 -31.19 -9.23 17.46
CA LYS A 571 -32.48 -9.20 18.16
C LYS A 571 -33.63 -8.93 17.18
N SER A 572 -33.46 -7.92 16.35
CA SER A 572 -34.41 -7.47 15.34
C SER A 572 -33.94 -7.83 13.94
N PHE A 573 -34.89 -7.86 13.00
CA PHE A 573 -34.64 -8.13 11.59
C PHE A 573 -35.27 -7.03 10.74
N TYR A 574 -34.57 -6.69 9.67
CA TYR A 574 -35.07 -5.91 8.56
C TYR A 574 -34.83 -6.71 7.29
N ILE A 575 -35.87 -6.90 6.49
CA ILE A 575 -35.82 -7.69 5.26
C ILE A 575 -36.46 -6.86 4.15
N GLU A 576 -35.72 -6.63 3.08
CA GLU A 576 -36.23 -6.00 1.86
C GLU A 576 -35.85 -6.82 0.65
N ARG A 577 -36.70 -6.79 -0.38
CA ARG A 577 -36.50 -7.53 -1.64
C ARG A 577 -36.18 -6.61 -2.81
N PRO A 578 -34.92 -6.21 -3.01
CA PRO A 578 -34.49 -5.69 -4.29
C PRO A 578 -34.69 -6.68 -5.44
N THR A 579 -35.28 -6.22 -6.54
CA THR A 579 -35.34 -6.93 -7.83
C THR A 579 -34.17 -6.50 -8.72
N PHE A 580 -33.85 -7.29 -9.74
CA PHE A 580 -32.84 -6.89 -10.72
C PHE A 580 -33.25 -5.58 -11.42
N ASP A 581 -32.35 -4.60 -11.42
CA ASP A 581 -32.56 -3.30 -12.04
C ASP A 581 -31.63 -3.16 -13.25
N GLU A 582 -32.19 -3.34 -14.43
CA GLU A 582 -31.45 -3.23 -15.70
C GLU A 582 -30.94 -1.79 -15.94
N LYS A 583 -31.77 -0.79 -15.62
CA LYS A 583 -31.43 0.64 -15.78
C LYS A 583 -30.28 1.04 -14.85
N PHE A 584 -30.20 0.44 -13.67
CA PHE A 584 -29.07 0.62 -12.78
C PHE A 584 -27.75 0.21 -13.45
N TRP A 585 -27.76 -0.82 -14.31
CA TRP A 585 -26.56 -1.37 -14.96
C TRP A 585 -26.17 -0.69 -16.27
N GLU A 586 -27.12 -0.16 -17.05
CA GLU A 586 -26.90 0.43 -18.40
C GLU A 586 -25.62 1.29 -18.50
N GLU A 587 -25.49 2.34 -17.67
CA GLU A 587 -24.28 3.17 -17.68
C GLU A 587 -23.16 2.63 -16.78
N ARG A 588 -23.52 1.89 -15.73
CA ARG A 588 -22.59 1.47 -14.70
C ARG A 588 -21.65 0.41 -15.20
N ILE A 589 -22.14 -0.49 -16.06
CA ILE A 589 -21.34 -1.58 -16.59
C ILE A 589 -20.22 -1.06 -17.47
N ILE A 590 -20.48 -0.03 -18.29
CA ILE A 590 -19.47 0.65 -19.13
C ILE A 590 -18.38 1.28 -18.27
N LYS A 591 -18.77 1.98 -17.20
CA LYS A 591 -17.82 2.61 -16.25
C LYS A 591 -16.99 1.55 -15.52
N LEU A 592 -17.62 0.43 -15.15
CA LEU A 592 -16.99 -0.67 -14.42
C LEU A 592 -16.01 -1.46 -15.29
N GLU A 593 -16.39 -1.73 -16.54
CA GLU A 593 -15.54 -2.37 -17.54
C GLU A 593 -14.33 -1.50 -17.87
N LYS A 594 -14.53 -0.18 -18.06
CA LYS A 594 -13.42 0.74 -18.25
C LYS A 594 -12.46 0.72 -17.07
N PHE A 595 -12.97 0.76 -15.84
CA PHE A 595 -12.15 0.65 -14.64
C PHE A 595 -11.39 -0.68 -14.61
N TYR A 596 -12.05 -1.79 -14.92
CA TYR A 596 -11.42 -3.10 -14.99
C TYR A 596 -10.28 -3.12 -16.00
N ASN A 597 -10.55 -2.74 -17.25
CA ASN A 597 -9.57 -2.78 -18.34
C ASN A 597 -8.37 -1.87 -18.08
N ASP A 598 -8.59 -0.64 -17.62
CA ASP A 598 -7.51 0.35 -17.47
C ASP A 598 -6.75 0.26 -16.15
N THR A 599 -7.30 -0.46 -15.17
CA THR A 599 -6.73 -0.52 -13.82
C THR A 599 -6.43 -1.95 -13.39
N ILE A 600 -7.45 -2.82 -13.31
CA ILE A 600 -7.30 -4.18 -12.77
C ILE A 600 -6.55 -5.07 -13.76
N LEU A 601 -6.98 -5.09 -15.03
CA LEU A 601 -6.42 -5.94 -16.07
C LEU A 601 -4.95 -5.63 -16.34
N LEU A 602 -4.59 -4.34 -16.43
CA LEU A 602 -3.19 -3.94 -16.64
C LEU A 602 -2.30 -4.31 -15.44
N GLU A 603 -2.81 -4.18 -14.21
CA GLU A 603 -2.08 -4.61 -13.02
C GLU A 603 -1.97 -6.15 -12.94
N LEU A 604 -2.99 -6.90 -13.37
CA LEU A 604 -2.91 -8.36 -13.51
C LEU A 604 -1.89 -8.78 -14.59
N ALA A 605 -1.86 -8.07 -15.71
CA ALA A 605 -0.94 -8.34 -16.81
C ALA A 605 0.51 -8.02 -16.42
N TYR A 606 0.74 -6.91 -15.72
CA TYR A 606 2.05 -6.48 -15.27
C TYR A 606 1.98 -5.81 -13.87
N PRO A 607 2.24 -6.57 -12.79
CA PRO A 607 1.93 -6.18 -11.41
C PRO A 607 2.92 -5.15 -10.84
N ARG A 608 2.79 -3.90 -11.28
CA ARG A 608 3.66 -2.78 -10.87
C ARG A 608 3.36 -2.32 -9.45
N VAL A 609 2.09 -2.09 -9.12
CA VAL A 609 1.71 -1.58 -7.80
C VAL A 609 1.92 -2.63 -6.72
N LYS A 610 1.73 -3.92 -7.02
CA LYS A 610 2.12 -5.02 -6.11
C LYS A 610 3.61 -4.94 -5.75
N ASN A 611 4.45 -4.58 -6.72
CA ASN A 611 5.90 -4.45 -6.56
C ASN A 611 6.36 -3.06 -6.10
N GLY A 612 5.45 -2.22 -5.60
CA GLY A 612 5.79 -0.88 -5.09
C GLY A 612 6.00 0.21 -6.14
N LEU A 613 5.80 -0.10 -7.43
CA LEU A 613 5.95 0.84 -8.54
C LEU A 613 4.64 1.59 -8.85
N GLU A 614 4.73 2.63 -9.67
CA GLU A 614 3.56 3.37 -10.15
C GLU A 614 2.72 2.54 -11.14
N ARG A 615 1.38 2.66 -11.06
CA ARG A 615 0.42 2.01 -11.98
C ARG A 615 0.67 2.41 -13.44
N ILE A 616 0.41 1.48 -14.37
CA ILE A 616 0.58 1.72 -15.82
C ILE A 616 -0.18 2.96 -16.28
N GLY A 617 -1.45 3.11 -15.89
CA GLY A 617 -2.24 4.26 -16.33
C GLY A 617 -1.74 5.63 -15.87
N LYS A 618 -0.72 5.72 -15.00
CA LYS A 618 -0.16 7.03 -14.60
C LYS A 618 0.71 7.61 -15.72
N PHE A 619 1.19 6.74 -16.61
CA PHE A 619 1.92 7.09 -17.83
C PHE A 619 1.00 7.39 -19.02
N GLY A 620 -0.31 7.53 -18.80
CA GLY A 620 -1.29 7.80 -19.86
C GLY A 620 -1.65 6.58 -20.73
N LEU A 621 -1.19 5.38 -20.36
CA LEU A 621 -1.49 4.13 -21.05
C LEU A 621 -2.83 3.55 -20.57
N THR A 622 -3.73 3.30 -21.51
CA THR A 622 -4.99 2.55 -21.30
C THR A 622 -4.92 1.23 -22.07
N TYR A 623 -5.80 0.29 -21.75
CA TYR A 623 -5.87 -0.95 -22.53
C TYR A 623 -6.25 -0.64 -23.99
N ASP A 624 -7.13 0.34 -24.22
CA ASP A 624 -7.49 0.80 -25.57
C ASP A 624 -6.30 1.42 -26.31
N ASN A 625 -5.39 2.13 -25.64
CA ASN A 625 -4.16 2.62 -26.26
C ASN A 625 -3.29 1.46 -26.72
N LEU A 626 -3.17 0.40 -25.90
CA LEU A 626 -2.40 -0.79 -26.26
C LEU A 626 -3.01 -1.55 -27.45
N LEU A 627 -4.33 -1.53 -27.61
CA LEU A 627 -4.99 -2.15 -28.77
C LEU A 627 -4.71 -1.42 -30.11
N ARG A 628 -4.33 -0.15 -30.06
CA ARG A 628 -4.09 0.70 -31.24
C ARG A 628 -2.62 0.79 -31.65
N MET A 629 -1.73 0.21 -30.85
CA MET A 629 -0.31 0.02 -31.14
C MET A 629 -0.13 -1.30 -31.88
#